data_AF-A0A7V9ZGS8-F1
#
_entry.id   AF-A0A7V9ZGS8-F1
#
_cell.length_a   1.000
_cell.length_b   1.000
_cell.length_c   1.000
_cell.angle_alpha   90.00
_cell.angle_beta   90.00
_cell.angle_gamma   90.00
#
_symmetry.space_group_name_H-M   'P 1'
#
loop_
_entity.id
_entity.type
_entity.pdbx_description
1 polymer ?
#
loop_
_entity_poly.entity_id
_entity_poly.type
_entity_poly.pdbx_seq_one_letter_code
_entity_poly.pdbx_strand_id
1 'polypeptide(L)'
;MRYLTNGKPTPYDEVADVVQRSLGHRWLAFQQAENEFVGWFGLPHSEDGEYEVGYRLRRASWGQGFATEGVGALLVVAFTQLGARRVWAQTMAVNTRSRRVMERCGMRYVRTVHEHFDDPIPGTEHG
;
A
#
# COMPACT_ATOMS: atom_id res chain seq x y z
N MET A 1 -17.54 -2.95 6.74
CA MET A 1 -16.20 -2.49 6.33
C MET A 1 -15.56 -1.88 7.57
N ARG A 2 -14.35 -2.30 7.96
CA ARG A 2 -13.65 -1.76 9.14
C ARG A 2 -12.47 -0.93 8.62
N TYR A 3 -12.42 0.33 9.04
CA TYR A 3 -11.44 1.32 8.62
C TYR A 3 -10.43 1.58 9.74
N LEU A 4 -9.23 2.08 9.41
CA LEU A 4 -8.14 2.33 10.38
C LEU A 4 -8.62 3.28 11.50
N THR A 5 -9.53 4.18 11.14
CA THR A 5 -10.20 5.19 11.98
C THR A 5 -11.53 4.70 12.56
N ASN A 6 -11.45 3.75 13.49
CA ASN A 6 -12.59 3.35 14.32
C ASN A 6 -13.83 2.87 13.50
N GLY A 7 -13.59 2.23 12.35
CA GLY A 7 -14.67 1.63 11.55
C GLY A 7 -15.49 2.60 10.69
N LYS A 8 -15.09 3.86 10.54
CA LYS A 8 -15.76 4.84 9.66
C LYS A 8 -14.94 5.08 8.38
N PRO A 9 -15.57 5.22 7.20
CA PRO A 9 -14.85 5.68 6.02
C PRO A 9 -14.24 7.05 6.32
N THR A 10 -12.93 7.14 6.30
CA THR A 10 -12.20 8.37 6.62
C THR A 10 -11.49 8.89 5.38
N PRO A 11 -11.52 10.21 5.16
CA PRO A 11 -10.74 10.86 4.12
C PRO A 11 -9.26 10.46 4.17
N TYR A 12 -8.65 10.32 3.01
CA TYR A 12 -7.29 9.78 2.88
C TYR A 12 -6.21 10.66 3.54
N ASP A 13 -6.43 11.96 3.58
CA ASP A 13 -5.60 12.94 4.30
C ASP A 13 -5.61 12.70 5.81
N GLU A 14 -6.76 12.40 6.41
CA GLU A 14 -6.86 12.08 7.85
C GLU A 14 -6.19 10.73 8.20
N VAL A 15 -6.19 9.75 7.28
CA VAL A 15 -5.50 8.47 7.49
C VAL A 15 -3.98 8.64 7.52
N ALA A 16 -3.44 9.60 6.76
CA ALA A 16 -2.00 9.88 6.73
C ALA A 16 -1.46 10.25 8.12
N ASP A 17 -2.26 10.94 8.94
CA ASP A 17 -1.89 11.32 10.30
C ASP A 17 -1.89 10.14 11.28
N VAL A 18 -2.69 9.09 11.03
CA VAL A 18 -2.76 7.89 11.88
C VAL A 18 -1.52 6.99 11.73
N VAL A 19 -0.83 7.15 10.61
CA VAL A 19 0.27 6.31 10.16
C VAL A 19 1.59 6.80 10.83
N GLN A 20 1.61 6.96 12.16
CA GLN A 20 2.58 7.82 12.87
C GLN A 20 3.74 7.13 13.64
N ARG A 21 4.27 5.99 13.15
CA ARG A 21 5.60 5.51 13.61
C ARG A 21 6.49 5.16 12.44
N SER A 22 7.38 6.09 12.09
CA SER A 22 8.26 5.97 10.92
C SER A 22 9.53 5.17 11.24
N LEU A 23 9.85 4.18 10.43
CA LEU A 23 11.21 3.63 10.27
C LEU A 23 11.77 4.13 8.93
N GLY A 24 11.91 5.45 8.79
CA GLY A 24 12.20 6.10 7.51
C GLY A 24 10.95 6.18 6.62
N HIS A 25 10.99 5.63 5.41
CA HIS A 25 9.89 5.68 4.42
C HIS A 25 8.76 4.66 4.69
N ARG A 26 8.65 4.14 5.91
CA ARG A 26 7.68 3.12 6.29
C ARG A 26 7.02 3.48 7.57
N TRP A 27 5.75 3.14 7.67
CA TRP A 27 4.92 3.46 8.80
C TRP A 27 4.12 2.24 9.25
N LEU A 28 3.99 2.11 10.56
CA LEU A 28 3.18 1.07 11.19
C LEU A 28 1.72 1.52 11.27
N ALA A 29 0.80 0.64 10.86
CA ALA A 29 -0.63 0.90 10.91
C ALA A 29 -1.27 0.12 12.07
N PHE A 30 -2.12 0.82 12.83
CA PHE A 30 -2.89 0.29 13.94
C PHE A 30 -4.36 0.60 13.75
N GLN A 31 -5.23 -0.33 14.13
CA GLN A 31 -6.67 -0.08 14.20
C GLN A 31 -6.97 0.66 15.51
N GLN A 32 -7.47 1.89 15.43
CA GLN A 32 -7.62 2.77 16.61
C GLN A 32 -8.52 2.21 17.72
N ALA A 33 -9.60 1.50 17.37
CA ALA A 33 -10.58 0.99 18.36
C ALA A 33 -9.96 0.04 19.40
N GLU A 34 -9.02 -0.80 18.95
CA GLU A 34 -8.45 -1.90 19.74
C GLU A 34 -6.93 -1.75 19.93
N ASN A 35 -6.34 -0.67 19.40
CA ASN A 35 -4.90 -0.49 19.27
C ASN A 35 -4.19 -1.73 18.65
N GLU A 36 -4.87 -2.44 17.75
CA GLU A 36 -4.36 -3.67 17.16
C GLU A 36 -3.42 -3.35 15.99
N PHE A 37 -2.23 -3.94 15.99
CA PHE A 37 -1.31 -3.85 14.85
C PHE A 37 -1.90 -4.53 13.61
N VAL A 38 -2.05 -3.76 12.53
CA VAL A 38 -2.61 -4.20 11.25
C VAL A 38 -1.52 -4.59 10.26
N GLY A 39 -0.40 -3.86 10.24
CA GLY A 39 0.66 -4.05 9.27
C GLY A 39 1.50 -2.81 9.06
N TRP A 40 2.17 -2.74 7.91
CA TRP A 40 2.96 -1.57 7.53
C TRP A 40 2.63 -1.14 6.11
N PHE A 41 2.83 0.16 5.89
CA PHE A 41 2.77 0.83 4.61
C PHE A 41 4.08 1.59 4.40
N GLY A 42 4.47 1.82 3.16
CA GLY A 42 5.68 2.55 2.84
C GLY A 42 5.59 3.25 1.51
N LEU A 43 6.34 4.34 1.42
CA LEU A 43 6.44 5.19 0.24
C LEU A 43 7.91 5.57 0.00
N PRO A 44 8.81 4.60 -0.23
CA PRO A 44 10.19 4.89 -0.59
C PRO A 44 10.26 5.77 -1.84
N HIS A 45 11.16 6.75 -1.78
CA HIS A 45 11.50 7.63 -2.89
C HIS A 45 12.53 6.95 -3.79
N SER A 46 12.33 7.05 -5.09
CA SER A 46 13.36 6.82 -6.10
C SER A 46 13.77 8.15 -6.74
N GLU A 47 14.85 8.17 -7.52
CA GLU A 47 15.28 9.39 -8.21
C GLU A 47 14.18 9.96 -9.14
N ASP A 48 14.26 11.26 -9.44
CA ASP A 48 13.40 11.98 -10.39
C ASP A 48 11.91 12.15 -10.02
N GLY A 49 11.62 12.29 -8.72
CA GLY A 49 10.27 12.61 -8.21
C GLY A 49 9.32 11.42 -8.33
N GLU A 50 9.87 10.20 -8.25
CA GLU A 50 9.11 8.97 -8.31
C GLU A 50 9.09 8.28 -6.95
N TYR A 51 7.97 7.62 -6.66
CA TYR A 51 7.78 6.90 -5.40
C TYR A 51 7.22 5.52 -5.67
N GLU A 52 7.67 4.53 -4.91
CA GLU A 52 7.04 3.20 -4.89
C GLU A 52 6.12 3.12 -3.67
N VAL A 53 4.87 2.68 -3.83
CA VAL A 53 4.01 2.36 -2.69
C VAL A 53 4.06 0.86 -2.40
N GLY A 54 4.43 0.52 -1.17
CA GLY A 54 4.54 -0.86 -0.69
C GLY A 54 3.75 -1.06 0.60
N TYR A 55 3.20 -2.26 0.82
CA TYR A 55 2.47 -2.57 2.04
C TYR A 55 2.43 -4.06 2.34
N ARG A 56 2.29 -4.40 3.61
CA ARG A 56 2.03 -5.77 4.07
C ARG A 56 1.19 -5.75 5.32
N LEU A 57 0.09 -6.48 5.28
CA LEU A 57 -0.87 -6.58 6.38
C LEU A 57 -0.86 -7.99 6.97
N ARG A 58 -1.18 -8.09 8.26
CA ARG A 58 -1.46 -9.37 8.90
C ARG A 58 -2.66 -10.03 8.22
N ARG A 59 -2.62 -11.36 8.12
CA ARG A 59 -3.66 -12.15 7.47
C ARG A 59 -5.05 -11.92 8.08
N ALA A 60 -5.11 -11.73 9.40
CA ALA A 60 -6.36 -11.42 10.13
C ALA A 60 -7.00 -10.09 9.68
N SER A 61 -6.21 -9.16 9.16
CA SER A 61 -6.65 -7.83 8.72
C SER A 61 -7.01 -7.78 7.24
N TRP A 62 -6.90 -8.88 6.50
CA TRP A 62 -7.22 -8.93 5.07
C TRP A 62 -8.73 -8.86 4.80
N GLY A 63 -9.10 -8.30 3.65
CA GLY A 63 -10.50 -8.21 3.21
C GLY A 63 -11.34 -7.16 3.96
N GLN A 64 -10.75 -6.41 4.88
CA GLN A 64 -11.49 -5.44 5.72
C GLN A 64 -11.53 -4.02 5.16
N GLY A 65 -10.61 -3.68 4.24
CA GLY A 65 -10.51 -2.36 3.61
C GLY A 65 -9.19 -1.65 3.89
N PHE A 66 -8.48 -2.02 4.95
CA PHE A 66 -7.28 -1.34 5.43
C PHE A 66 -6.18 -1.11 4.38
N ALA A 67 -5.95 -2.07 3.47
CA ALA A 67 -4.93 -1.91 2.44
C ALA A 67 -5.29 -0.79 1.44
N THR A 68 -6.53 -0.73 0.99
CA THR A 68 -7.04 0.34 0.11
C THR A 68 -7.03 1.69 0.81
N GLU A 69 -7.36 1.71 2.09
CA GLU A 69 -7.32 2.92 2.91
C GLU A 69 -5.90 3.47 3.05
N GLY A 70 -4.96 2.65 3.52
CA GLY A 70 -3.57 3.08 3.71
C GLY A 70 -2.84 3.41 2.40
N VAL A 71 -3.08 2.67 1.32
CA VAL A 71 -2.50 3.01 0.01
C VAL A 71 -3.06 4.33 -0.51
N GLY A 72 -4.38 4.55 -0.43
CA GLY A 72 -4.99 5.81 -0.87
C GLY A 72 -4.46 7.01 -0.10
N ALA A 73 -4.26 6.88 1.21
CA ALA A 73 -3.63 7.89 2.05
C ALA A 73 -2.21 8.25 1.57
N LEU A 74 -1.39 7.24 1.31
CA LEU A 74 -0.03 7.47 0.81
C LEU A 74 -0.01 8.11 -0.58
N LEU A 75 -0.97 7.79 -1.46
CA LEU A 75 -1.07 8.46 -2.76
C LEU A 75 -1.41 9.96 -2.61
N VAL A 76 -2.32 10.30 -1.70
CA VAL A 76 -2.63 11.72 -1.41
C VAL A 76 -1.38 12.44 -0.91
N VAL A 77 -0.67 11.88 0.06
CA VAL A 77 0.60 12.46 0.56
C VAL A 77 1.62 12.63 -0.57
N ALA A 78 1.83 11.59 -1.39
CA ALA A 78 2.79 11.62 -2.48
C ALA A 78 2.54 12.79 -3.44
N PHE A 79 1.29 12.95 -3.92
CA PHE A 79 0.97 13.94 -4.93
C PHE A 79 0.78 15.36 -4.38
N THR A 80 0.23 15.50 -3.17
CA THR A 80 -0.13 16.82 -2.62
C THR A 80 0.98 17.46 -1.76
N GLN A 81 1.79 16.64 -1.09
CA GLN A 81 2.80 17.13 -0.15
C GLN A 81 4.22 16.91 -0.65
N LEU A 82 4.48 15.76 -1.30
CA LEU A 82 5.83 15.40 -1.74
C LEU A 82 6.13 15.78 -3.20
N GLY A 83 5.14 16.29 -3.95
CA GLY A 83 5.33 16.70 -5.34
C GLY A 83 5.66 15.54 -6.28
N ALA A 84 5.17 14.33 -5.98
CA ALA A 84 5.43 13.15 -6.80
C ALA A 84 4.96 13.37 -8.24
N ARG A 85 5.87 13.14 -9.20
CA ARG A 85 5.55 13.08 -10.63
C ARG A 85 4.88 11.76 -10.99
N ARG A 86 5.30 10.67 -10.33
CA ARG A 86 4.76 9.33 -10.53
C ARG A 86 4.81 8.54 -9.23
N VAL A 87 3.74 7.81 -8.94
CA VAL A 87 3.76 6.74 -7.95
C VAL A 87 3.53 5.41 -8.67
N TRP A 88 4.34 4.41 -8.36
CA TRP A 88 4.23 3.07 -8.92
C TRP A 88 4.19 2.03 -7.80
N ALA A 89 3.79 0.81 -8.15
CA ALA A 89 3.79 -0.34 -7.26
C ALA A 89 3.90 -1.60 -8.11
N GLN A 90 4.47 -2.65 -7.53
CA GLN A 90 4.58 -3.95 -8.17
C GLN A 90 4.15 -5.07 -7.24
N THR A 91 3.65 -6.15 -7.84
CA THR A 91 3.28 -7.37 -7.14
C THR A 91 3.26 -8.52 -8.14
N MET A 92 3.44 -9.75 -7.67
CA MET A 92 3.29 -10.93 -8.52
C MET A 92 1.91 -10.90 -9.18
N ALA A 93 1.83 -11.25 -10.46
CA ALA A 93 0.60 -11.32 -11.25
C ALA A 93 -0.46 -12.19 -10.57
N VAL A 94 -0.06 -13.28 -9.89
CA VAL A 94 -0.96 -14.16 -9.14
C VAL A 94 -1.55 -13.52 -7.87
N ASN A 95 -0.97 -12.40 -7.38
CA ASN A 95 -1.47 -11.69 -6.20
C ASN A 95 -2.66 -10.78 -6.55
N THR A 96 -3.78 -11.41 -6.88
CA THR A 96 -5.04 -10.76 -7.26
C THR A 96 -5.57 -9.80 -6.18
N ARG A 97 -5.28 -10.04 -4.90
CA ARG A 97 -5.70 -9.17 -3.79
C ARG A 97 -4.97 -7.83 -3.82
N SER A 98 -3.65 -7.86 -4.00
CA SER A 98 -2.84 -6.64 -4.11
C SER A 98 -3.19 -5.85 -5.37
N ARG A 99 -3.39 -6.55 -6.50
CA ARG A 99 -3.84 -5.94 -7.77
C ARG A 99 -5.15 -5.17 -7.60
N ARG A 100 -6.15 -5.76 -6.95
CA ARG A 100 -7.44 -5.10 -6.68
C ARG A 100 -7.30 -3.87 -5.78
N VAL A 101 -6.36 -3.86 -4.84
CA VAL A 101 -6.09 -2.68 -4.01
C VAL A 101 -5.54 -1.55 -4.88
N MET A 102 -4.54 -1.84 -5.72
CA MET A 102 -3.95 -0.86 -6.65
C MET A 102 -5.00 -0.27 -7.60
N GLU A 103 -5.82 -1.14 -8.21
CA GLU A 103 -6.92 -0.73 -9.10
C GLU A 103 -7.95 0.17 -8.37
N ARG A 104 -8.36 -0.21 -7.14
CA ARG A 104 -9.31 0.59 -6.32
C ARG A 104 -8.74 1.94 -5.91
N CYS A 105 -7.44 2.04 -5.73
CA CYS A 105 -6.75 3.30 -5.44
C CYS A 105 -6.50 4.14 -6.71
N GLY A 106 -7.00 3.73 -7.88
CA GLY A 106 -6.89 4.48 -9.13
C GLY A 106 -5.57 4.27 -9.88
N MET A 107 -4.73 3.31 -9.46
CA MET A 107 -3.51 2.98 -10.18
C MET A 107 -3.86 2.24 -11.48
N ARG A 108 -3.08 2.49 -12.54
CA ARG A 108 -3.26 1.84 -13.85
C ARG A 108 -2.17 0.80 -14.05
N TYR A 109 -2.57 -0.40 -14.47
CA TYR A 109 -1.63 -1.43 -14.89
C TYR A 109 -0.82 -0.96 -16.10
N VAL A 110 0.50 -1.15 -16.03
CA VAL A 110 1.44 -0.73 -17.09
C VAL A 110 1.98 -1.94 -17.85
N ARG A 111 2.52 -2.93 -17.14
CA ARG A 111 3.14 -4.13 -17.71
C ARG A 111 3.29 -5.24 -16.67
N THR A 112 3.50 -6.45 -17.15
CA THR A 112 4.01 -7.60 -16.39
C THR A 112 5.46 -7.83 -16.85
N VAL A 113 6.34 -8.08 -15.89
CA VAL A 113 7.73 -8.47 -16.13
C VAL A 113 7.90 -9.91 -15.65
N HIS A 114 8.77 -10.68 -16.30
CA HIS A 114 9.10 -12.03 -15.88
C HIS A 114 10.55 -12.01 -15.42
N GLU A 115 10.74 -11.86 -14.12
CA GLU A 115 12.08 -11.89 -13.52
C GLU A 115 12.55 -13.33 -13.35
N HIS A 116 13.85 -13.54 -13.53
CA HIS A 116 14.48 -14.82 -13.27
C HIS A 116 15.02 -14.85 -11.84
N PHE A 117 14.63 -15.87 -11.09
CA PHE A 117 15.11 -16.11 -9.73
C PHE A 117 15.77 -17.48 -9.68
N ASP A 118 16.91 -17.59 -9.00
CA ASP A 118 17.62 -18.86 -8.82
C ASP A 118 16.76 -19.90 -8.07
N ASP A 119 15.88 -19.43 -7.18
CA ASP A 119 14.88 -20.23 -6.45
C ASP A 119 13.49 -19.58 -6.59
N PRO A 120 12.74 -19.87 -7.66
CA PRO A 120 11.47 -19.22 -7.94
C PRO A 120 10.37 -19.73 -7.02
N ILE A 121 9.61 -18.80 -6.44
CA ILE A 121 8.39 -19.14 -5.71
C ILE A 121 7.24 -19.46 -6.70
N PRO A 122 6.30 -20.36 -6.36
CA PRO A 122 5.17 -20.68 -7.23
C PRO A 122 4.38 -19.44 -7.65
N GLY A 123 4.07 -19.33 -8.94
CA GLY A 123 3.36 -18.20 -9.53
C GLY A 123 4.27 -17.15 -10.17
N THR A 124 5.59 -17.24 -9.99
CA THR A 124 6.58 -16.37 -10.64
C THR A 124 6.56 -16.51 -12.17
N GLU A 125 6.17 -17.68 -12.68
CA GLU A 125 5.99 -17.95 -14.11
C GLU A 125 4.92 -17.06 -14.78
N HIS A 126 4.08 -16.39 -13.99
CA HIS A 126 3.08 -15.43 -14.47
C HIS A 126 3.54 -13.97 -14.36
N GLY A 127 4.75 -13.74 -13.85
CA GLY A 127 5.28 -12.44 -13.43
C GLY A 127 4.79 -11.97 -12.07
#